data_AF-A0A952EJV5-F1
#
_entry.id   AF-A0A952EJV5-F1
#
_cell.length_a   1.000
_cell.length_b   1.000
_cell.length_c   1.000
_cell.angle_alpha   90.00
_cell.angle_beta   90.00
_cell.angle_gamma   90.00
#
_symmetry.space_group_name_H-M   'P 1'
#
loop_
_entity.id
_entity.type
_entity.pdbx_description
1 polymer ?
#
loop_
_entity_poly.entity_id
_entity_poly.type
_entity_poly.pdbx_seq_one_letter_code
_entity_poly.pdbx_strand_id
1 'polypeptide(L)'
;MSVTILQKYLPEGSMPFLKKWFGEHYMHIKITRGRNSKLGDYRKMPDNSHQITVNSTLQPQLFFFVLTHELAHLLAFDTSGRSISPHGPQWKNLFREMLLESIEVYSEDLKPIILKFSRTPKANFMASPELVRYFHIEDYQDETNFVDDLNLQDKFMYRKQTYIIEQKLKKNYLCMNLNNGKKYIFKPLARVEKTS
;
A
#
# COMPACT_ATOMS: atom_id res chain seq x y z
N MET A 1 6.57 9.73 -21.00
CA MET A 1 5.57 8.69 -21.31
C MET A 1 4.33 9.43 -21.81
N SER A 2 3.69 9.00 -22.91
CA SER A 2 2.46 9.68 -23.33
C SER A 2 1.37 9.47 -22.28
N VAL A 3 0.62 10.53 -21.96
CA VAL A 3 -0.46 10.55 -20.96
C VAL A 3 -1.47 9.41 -21.18
N THR A 4 -1.63 8.98 -22.43
CA THR A 4 -2.54 7.92 -22.88
C THR A 4 -2.22 6.52 -22.31
N ILE A 5 -0.95 6.20 -22.02
CA ILE A 5 -0.59 4.89 -21.47
C ILE A 5 -0.94 4.82 -19.97
N LEU A 6 -0.77 5.93 -19.26
CA LEU A 6 -1.03 6.00 -17.81
C LEU A 6 -2.52 5.83 -17.50
N GLN A 7 -3.41 6.36 -18.34
CA GLN A 7 -4.86 6.23 -18.18
C GLN A 7 -5.34 4.78 -18.05
N LYS A 8 -4.64 3.81 -18.65
CA LYS A 8 -4.99 2.39 -18.57
C LYS A 8 -4.85 1.77 -17.17
N TYR A 9 -4.10 2.42 -16.28
CA TYR A 9 -3.81 1.95 -14.94
C TYR A 9 -4.57 2.72 -13.85
N LEU A 10 -5.41 3.67 -14.25
CA LEU A 10 -6.04 4.60 -13.35
C LEU A 10 -7.56 4.43 -13.34
N PRO A 11 -8.23 4.70 -12.20
CA PRO A 11 -9.67 4.82 -12.17
C PRO A 11 -10.13 6.01 -13.00
N GLU A 12 -11.39 5.97 -13.42
CA GLU A 12 -12.06 7.10 -14.04
C GLU A 12 -12.05 8.32 -13.09
N GLY A 13 -12.03 9.54 -13.64
CA GLY A 13 -12.02 10.77 -12.84
C GLY A 13 -10.68 11.13 -12.16
N SER A 14 -9.65 10.30 -12.27
CA SER A 14 -8.31 10.57 -11.68
C SER A 14 -7.51 11.66 -12.41
N MET A 15 -7.71 11.80 -13.71
CA MET A 15 -6.87 12.65 -14.57
C MET A 15 -6.86 14.15 -14.23
N PRO A 16 -7.99 14.79 -13.85
CA PRO A 16 -7.98 16.18 -13.42
C PRO A 16 -7.03 16.43 -12.23
N PHE A 17 -7.05 15.55 -11.22
CA PHE A 17 -6.18 15.65 -10.06
C PHE A 17 -4.71 15.46 -10.43
N LEU A 18 -4.40 14.43 -11.24
CA LEU A 18 -3.03 14.20 -11.69
C LEU A 18 -2.49 15.35 -12.52
N LYS A 19 -3.28 15.95 -13.41
CA LYS A 19 -2.87 17.15 -14.17
C LYS A 19 -2.53 18.31 -13.24
N LYS A 20 -3.38 18.54 -12.22
CA LYS A 20 -3.13 19.58 -11.21
C LYS A 20 -1.83 19.33 -10.45
N TRP A 21 -1.62 18.10 -9.97
CA TRP A 21 -0.46 17.76 -9.14
C TRP A 21 0.85 17.62 -9.94
N PHE A 22 0.78 17.25 -11.22
CA PHE A 22 1.96 17.24 -12.07
C PHE A 22 2.47 18.67 -12.31
N GLY A 23 1.55 19.64 -12.44
CA GLY A 23 1.90 21.04 -12.68
C GLY A 23 2.90 21.19 -13.82
N GLU A 24 3.95 21.97 -13.58
CA GLU A 24 5.06 22.21 -14.52
C GLU A 24 6.27 21.28 -14.26
N HIS A 25 6.15 20.28 -13.37
CA HIS A 25 7.28 19.45 -12.99
C HIS A 25 7.70 18.51 -14.13
N TYR A 26 8.97 18.62 -14.53
CA TYR A 26 9.57 17.67 -15.47
C TYR A 26 9.84 16.33 -14.78
N MET A 27 8.98 15.35 -15.01
CA MET A 27 9.07 14.03 -14.39
C MET A 27 8.90 12.87 -15.36
N HIS A 28 9.54 11.76 -15.03
CA HIS A 28 9.42 10.49 -15.71
C HIS A 28 8.63 9.50 -14.87
N ILE A 29 7.39 9.22 -15.27
CA ILE A 29 6.61 8.11 -14.73
C ILE A 29 6.98 6.84 -15.49
N LYS A 30 7.37 5.80 -14.76
CA LYS A 30 7.67 4.48 -15.29
C LYS A 30 6.77 3.43 -14.64
N ILE A 31 6.00 2.74 -15.46
CA ILE A 31 5.23 1.59 -15.04
C ILE A 31 6.17 0.38 -15.10
N THR A 32 6.44 -0.22 -13.96
CA THR A 32 7.40 -1.33 -13.82
C THR A 32 6.68 -2.65 -13.62
N ARG A 33 7.33 -3.77 -13.95
CA ARG A 33 6.82 -5.10 -13.57
C ARG A 33 6.66 -5.21 -12.04
N GLY A 34 5.77 -6.09 -11.58
CA GLY A 34 5.51 -6.31 -10.16
C GLY A 34 6.77 -6.63 -9.37
N ARG A 35 7.08 -5.82 -8.35
CA ARG A 35 8.16 -6.05 -7.38
C ARG A 35 7.54 -6.28 -6.01
N ASN A 36 8.03 -7.29 -5.29
CA ASN A 36 7.54 -7.61 -3.95
C ASN A 36 8.08 -6.67 -2.85
N SER A 37 9.20 -5.99 -3.11
CA SER A 37 9.84 -5.12 -2.11
C SER A 37 9.22 -3.73 -1.99
N LYS A 38 8.58 -3.23 -3.05
CA LYS A 38 7.89 -1.93 -3.08
C LYS A 38 6.85 -1.85 -4.19
N LEU A 39 5.72 -1.19 -3.90
CA LEU A 39 4.63 -0.97 -4.85
C LEU A 39 4.90 0.22 -5.78
N GLY A 40 5.60 1.23 -5.27
CA GLY A 40 6.04 2.42 -5.98
C GLY A 40 7.37 2.95 -5.43
N ASP A 41 7.91 3.97 -6.09
CA ASP A 41 9.13 4.68 -5.64
C ASP A 41 9.24 6.04 -6.31
N TYR A 42 9.47 7.08 -5.53
CA TYR A 42 9.95 8.38 -5.99
C TYR A 42 11.46 8.54 -5.81
N ARG A 43 12.12 9.15 -6.80
CA ARG A 43 13.53 9.53 -6.72
C ARG A 43 13.79 10.82 -7.50
N LYS A 44 14.59 11.72 -6.92
CA LYS A 44 15.24 12.81 -7.65
C LYS A 44 16.51 12.30 -8.34
N MET A 45 16.64 12.56 -9.63
CA MET A 45 17.73 12.10 -10.47
C MET A 45 18.93 13.08 -10.43
N PRO A 46 20.15 12.64 -10.80
CA PRO A 46 21.33 13.51 -10.82
C PRO A 46 21.23 14.72 -11.77
N ASP A 47 20.45 14.58 -12.86
CA ASP A 47 20.15 15.64 -13.83
C ASP A 47 19.05 16.61 -13.36
N ASN A 48 18.69 16.54 -12.07
CA ASN A 48 17.58 17.26 -11.43
C ASN A 48 16.17 16.88 -11.92
N SER A 49 16.02 15.93 -12.85
CA SER A 49 14.70 15.39 -13.20
C SER A 49 14.12 14.55 -12.06
N HIS A 50 12.80 14.33 -12.11
CA HIS A 50 12.12 13.47 -11.16
C HIS A 50 11.75 12.13 -11.80
N GLN A 51 11.83 11.05 -11.04
CA GLN A 51 11.36 9.74 -11.46
C GLN A 51 10.37 9.18 -10.45
N ILE A 52 9.24 8.70 -10.96
CA ILE A 52 8.26 7.92 -10.21
C ILE A 52 8.13 6.56 -10.88
N THR A 53 8.20 5.50 -10.09
CA THR A 53 7.90 4.14 -10.55
C THR A 53 6.67 3.59 -9.83
N VAL A 54 5.81 2.87 -10.54
CA VAL A 54 4.66 2.17 -9.96
C VAL A 54 4.51 0.80 -10.60
N ASN A 55 4.21 -0.23 -9.82
CA ASN A 55 4.02 -1.59 -10.32
C ASN A 55 2.77 -1.68 -11.22
N SER A 56 2.92 -2.30 -12.38
CA SER A 56 1.85 -2.49 -13.37
C SER A 56 0.77 -3.49 -12.93
N THR A 57 1.07 -4.28 -11.90
CA THR A 57 0.22 -5.37 -11.39
C THR A 57 -0.80 -4.88 -10.36
N LEU A 58 -0.79 -3.61 -10.00
CA LEU A 58 -1.72 -3.06 -9.02
C LEU A 58 -3.09 -2.83 -9.68
N GLN A 59 -4.15 -3.17 -8.95
CA GLN A 59 -5.51 -2.75 -9.33
C GLN A 59 -5.59 -1.22 -9.44
N PRO A 60 -6.46 -0.65 -10.30
CA PRO A 60 -6.47 0.77 -10.60
C PRO A 60 -6.55 1.71 -9.39
N GLN A 61 -7.42 1.41 -8.42
CA GLN A 61 -7.56 2.24 -7.22
C GLN A 61 -6.30 2.20 -6.32
N LEU A 62 -5.65 1.04 -6.21
CA LEU A 62 -4.37 0.91 -5.49
C LEU A 62 -3.23 1.60 -6.25
N PHE A 63 -3.22 1.49 -7.58
CA PHE A 63 -2.25 2.18 -8.42
C PHE A 63 -2.34 3.69 -8.20
N PHE A 64 -3.55 4.26 -8.23
CA PHE A 64 -3.77 5.68 -7.99
C PHE A 64 -3.35 6.11 -6.57
N PHE A 65 -3.67 5.31 -5.55
CA PHE A 65 -3.21 5.55 -4.18
C PHE A 65 -1.69 5.59 -4.06
N VAL A 66 -1.00 4.59 -4.66
CA VAL A 66 0.47 4.52 -4.66
C VAL A 66 1.09 5.66 -5.48
N LEU A 67 0.51 6.01 -6.63
CA LEU A 67 0.98 7.16 -7.41
C LEU A 67 0.85 8.47 -6.62
N THR A 68 -0.26 8.65 -5.91
CA THR A 68 -0.48 9.80 -5.01
C THR A 68 0.56 9.84 -3.90
N HIS A 69 0.92 8.70 -3.31
CA HIS A 69 2.00 8.60 -2.32
C HIS A 69 3.34 9.11 -2.87
N GLU A 70 3.73 8.64 -4.05
CA GLU A 70 5.00 9.02 -4.67
C GLU A 70 5.01 10.49 -5.13
N LEU A 71 3.88 11.00 -5.63
CA LEU A 71 3.73 12.42 -5.96
C LEU A 71 3.82 13.32 -4.72
N ALA A 72 3.28 12.89 -3.58
CA ALA A 72 3.42 13.63 -2.34
C ALA A 72 4.90 13.76 -1.92
N HIS A 73 5.76 12.76 -2.21
CA HIS A 73 7.21 12.93 -2.00
C HIS A 73 7.81 13.98 -2.91
N LEU A 74 7.45 13.97 -4.20
CA LEU A 74 7.93 14.96 -5.16
C LEU A 74 7.58 16.37 -4.69
N LEU A 75 6.29 16.62 -4.44
CA LEU A 75 5.79 17.95 -4.11
C LEU A 75 6.27 18.43 -2.73
N ALA A 76 6.39 17.54 -1.74
CA ALA A 76 6.96 17.90 -0.44
C ALA A 76 8.45 18.28 -0.58
N PHE A 77 9.20 17.55 -1.39
CA PHE A 77 10.61 17.84 -1.66
C PHE A 77 10.79 19.16 -2.41
N ASP A 78 9.90 19.47 -3.36
CA ASP A 78 9.96 20.70 -4.13
C ASP A 78 9.65 21.94 -3.26
N THR A 79 8.61 21.86 -2.44
CA THR A 79 8.19 22.96 -1.56
C THR A 79 9.10 23.20 -0.36
N SER A 80 9.66 22.14 0.23
CA SER A 80 10.37 22.22 1.52
C SER A 80 11.87 21.91 1.44
N GLY A 81 12.38 21.53 0.26
CA GLY A 81 13.79 21.26 0.01
C GLY A 81 14.29 19.90 0.55
N ARG A 82 15.61 19.67 0.43
CA ARG A 82 16.24 18.36 0.67
C ARG A 82 16.33 17.92 2.14
N SER A 83 16.09 18.83 3.07
CA SER A 83 16.28 18.59 4.51
C SER A 83 15.09 17.94 5.18
N ILE A 84 13.96 17.76 4.48
CA ILE A 84 12.79 17.11 5.06
C ILE A 84 13.02 15.63 5.29
N SER A 85 12.56 15.13 6.44
CA SER A 85 12.53 13.70 6.69
C SER A 85 11.56 13.01 5.72
N PRO A 86 11.94 11.85 5.15
CA PRO A 86 11.00 11.01 4.42
C PRO A 86 9.78 10.73 5.29
N HIS A 87 8.60 10.95 4.73
CA HIS A 87 7.31 10.77 5.42
C HIS A 87 7.16 11.61 6.70
N GLY A 88 7.87 12.75 6.79
CA GLY A 88 7.74 13.75 7.86
C GLY A 88 6.40 14.51 7.82
N PRO A 89 6.20 15.50 8.72
CA PRO A 89 4.96 16.26 8.80
C PRO A 89 4.52 16.89 7.47
N GLN A 90 5.47 17.45 6.71
CA GLN A 90 5.21 18.07 5.40
C GLN A 90 4.62 17.07 4.41
N TRP A 91 5.28 15.91 4.26
CA TRP A 91 4.78 14.83 3.40
C TRP A 91 3.43 14.30 3.88
N LYS A 92 3.23 14.11 5.19
CA LYS A 92 1.96 13.60 5.74
C LYS A 92 0.81 14.55 5.48
N ASN A 93 1.02 15.85 5.65
CA ASN A 93 -0.01 16.87 5.40
C ASN A 93 -0.38 16.88 3.93
N LEU A 94 0.63 16.90 3.05
CA LEU A 94 0.39 16.93 1.61
C LEU A 94 -0.30 15.66 1.10
N PHE A 95 0.15 14.49 1.56
CA PHE A 95 -0.49 13.23 1.18
C PHE A 95 -1.94 13.17 1.68
N ARG A 96 -2.21 13.65 2.91
CA ARG A 96 -3.58 13.79 3.42
C ARG A 96 -4.41 14.71 2.52
N GLU A 97 -3.91 15.90 2.19
CA GLU A 97 -4.63 16.87 1.35
C GLU A 97 -4.96 16.29 -0.02
N MET A 98 -4.00 15.64 -0.68
CA MET A 98 -4.20 15.00 -1.98
C MET A 98 -5.24 13.87 -1.90
N LEU A 99 -5.21 13.03 -0.86
CA LEU A 99 -6.21 11.98 -0.66
C LEU A 99 -7.62 12.52 -0.44
N LEU A 100 -7.75 13.63 0.30
CA LEU A 100 -9.04 14.28 0.54
C LEU A 100 -9.56 15.00 -0.71
N GLU A 101 -8.66 15.65 -1.45
CA GLU A 101 -8.99 16.33 -2.70
C GLU A 101 -9.53 15.34 -3.75
N SER A 102 -8.90 14.18 -3.87
CA SER A 102 -9.25 13.17 -4.88
C SER A 102 -10.16 12.06 -4.34
N ILE A 103 -10.90 12.28 -3.24
CA ILE A 103 -11.65 11.22 -2.57
C ILE A 103 -12.72 10.60 -3.49
N GLU A 104 -13.28 11.40 -4.40
CA GLU A 104 -14.30 10.98 -5.37
C GLU A 104 -13.79 10.01 -6.44
N VAL A 105 -12.47 9.82 -6.57
CA VAL A 105 -11.86 8.84 -7.49
C VAL A 105 -11.99 7.41 -6.95
N TYR A 106 -12.14 7.25 -5.64
CA TYR A 106 -12.27 5.94 -4.99
C TYR A 106 -13.72 5.49 -4.94
N SER A 107 -13.95 4.17 -5.01
CA SER A 107 -15.28 3.58 -4.88
C SER A 107 -15.89 3.82 -3.50
N GLU A 108 -17.22 3.82 -3.42
CA GLU A 108 -17.98 4.16 -2.20
C GLU A 108 -17.58 3.33 -0.97
N ASP A 109 -17.24 2.06 -1.17
CA ASP A 109 -16.76 1.13 -0.13
C ASP A 109 -15.30 1.42 0.31
N LEU A 110 -14.46 1.97 -0.58
CA LEU A 110 -13.08 2.33 -0.26
C LEU A 110 -12.94 3.73 0.36
N LYS A 111 -13.82 4.68 0.00
CA LYS A 111 -13.84 6.06 0.55
C LYS A 111 -13.69 6.11 2.08
N PRO A 112 -14.49 5.40 2.91
CA PRO A 112 -14.36 5.47 4.36
C PRO A 112 -12.98 4.99 4.87
N ILE A 113 -12.38 3.99 4.21
CA ILE A 113 -11.05 3.47 4.57
C ILE A 113 -9.98 4.53 4.25
N ILE A 114 -10.06 5.19 3.09
CA ILE A 114 -9.14 6.27 2.71
C ILE A 114 -9.29 7.48 3.65
N LEU A 115 -10.51 7.89 3.98
CA LEU A 115 -10.77 8.97 4.93
C LEU A 115 -10.22 8.68 6.33
N LYS A 116 -10.32 7.43 6.78
CA LYS A 116 -9.74 7.00 8.06
C LYS A 116 -8.21 7.00 8.00
N PHE A 117 -7.63 6.47 6.92
CA PHE A 117 -6.17 6.47 6.70
C PHE A 117 -5.60 7.89 6.66
N SER A 118 -6.26 8.82 5.97
CA SER A 118 -5.77 10.19 5.75
C SER A 118 -5.62 10.99 7.04
N ARG A 119 -6.30 10.62 8.13
CA ARG A 119 -6.12 11.23 9.46
C ARG A 119 -4.73 10.98 10.04
N THR A 120 -4.10 9.86 9.71
CA THR A 120 -2.74 9.56 10.17
C THR A 120 -2.01 8.73 9.12
N PRO A 121 -1.63 9.35 7.98
CA PRO A 121 -1.05 8.65 6.85
C PRO A 121 0.20 7.89 7.25
N LYS A 122 0.26 6.62 6.87
CA LYS A 122 1.41 5.75 7.11
C LYS A 122 2.33 5.76 5.90
N ALA A 123 3.64 5.69 6.16
CA ALA A 123 4.67 5.62 5.14
C ALA A 123 4.60 4.34 4.29
N ASN A 124 4.07 3.27 4.85
CA ASN A 124 3.98 1.97 4.19
C ASN A 124 2.51 1.55 4.09
N PHE A 125 2.05 1.21 2.88
CA PHE A 125 0.75 0.60 2.62
C PHE A 125 0.48 -0.60 3.55
N MET A 126 1.48 -1.47 3.72
CA MET A 126 1.39 -2.67 4.57
C MET A 126 1.23 -2.36 6.07
N ALA A 127 1.40 -1.11 6.50
CA ALA A 127 1.18 -0.69 7.87
C ALA A 127 -0.29 -0.31 8.15
N SER A 128 -1.16 -0.41 7.15
CA SER A 128 -2.59 -0.07 7.23
C SER A 128 -3.45 -1.32 7.02
N PRO A 129 -3.88 -2.00 8.10
CA PRO A 129 -4.62 -3.26 8.00
C PRO A 129 -5.86 -3.21 7.11
N GLU A 130 -6.61 -2.12 7.16
CA GLU A 130 -7.86 -1.98 6.40
C GLU A 130 -7.60 -1.86 4.90
N LEU A 131 -6.61 -1.05 4.50
CA LEU A 131 -6.21 -0.93 3.10
C LEU A 131 -5.62 -2.24 2.57
N VAL A 132 -4.80 -2.91 3.38
CA VAL A 132 -4.27 -4.24 3.04
C VAL A 132 -5.45 -5.18 2.80
N ARG A 133 -6.36 -5.36 3.75
CA ARG A 133 -7.52 -6.26 3.58
C ARG A 133 -8.32 -5.93 2.32
N TYR A 134 -8.62 -4.66 2.09
CA TYR A 134 -9.41 -4.21 0.94
C TYR A 134 -8.79 -4.64 -0.41
N PHE A 135 -7.51 -4.32 -0.63
CA PHE A 135 -6.87 -4.59 -1.92
C PHE A 135 -6.31 -5.99 -2.06
N HIS A 136 -6.28 -6.77 -0.99
CA HIS A 136 -5.81 -8.14 -1.01
C HIS A 136 -6.94 -9.16 -1.26
N ILE A 137 -8.10 -8.73 -1.78
CA ILE A 137 -9.23 -9.62 -2.08
C ILE A 137 -9.01 -10.49 -3.34
N GLU A 138 -8.12 -10.14 -4.28
CA GLU A 138 -8.14 -10.80 -5.62
C GLU A 138 -6.90 -11.62 -6.03
N ASP A 139 -5.82 -11.60 -5.26
CA ASP A 139 -4.69 -12.49 -5.56
C ASP A 139 -4.83 -13.81 -4.78
N TYR A 140 -5.19 -14.84 -5.56
CA TYR A 140 -5.21 -16.30 -5.32
C TYR A 140 -6.59 -16.93 -5.06
N GLN A 141 -6.90 -17.91 -5.91
CA GLN A 141 -8.07 -18.82 -5.88
C GLN A 141 -8.17 -19.72 -4.64
N ASP A 142 -7.43 -19.41 -3.58
CA ASP A 142 -7.49 -20.16 -2.33
C ASP A 142 -8.14 -19.25 -1.28
N GLU A 143 -9.10 -19.81 -0.56
CA GLU A 143 -9.78 -19.24 0.61
C GLU A 143 -8.78 -18.97 1.75
N THR A 144 -7.83 -18.06 1.52
CA THR A 144 -6.78 -17.73 2.48
C THR A 144 -7.32 -16.75 3.51
N ASN A 145 -7.27 -17.17 4.76
CA ASN A 145 -7.64 -16.37 5.92
C ASN A 145 -6.44 -15.49 6.33
N PHE A 146 -6.67 -14.38 7.01
CA PHE A 146 -5.61 -13.74 7.79
C PHE A 146 -5.49 -14.45 9.14
N VAL A 147 -4.30 -14.42 9.75
CA VAL A 147 -4.09 -15.00 11.09
C VAL A 147 -5.06 -14.41 12.11
N ASP A 148 -5.49 -13.15 11.95
CA ASP A 148 -6.45 -12.55 12.87
C ASP A 148 -7.92 -12.88 12.62
N ASP A 149 -8.23 -13.55 11.51
CA ASP A 149 -9.55 -14.13 11.24
C ASP A 149 -9.71 -15.51 11.93
N LEU A 150 -8.62 -16.08 12.45
CA LEU A 150 -8.58 -17.39 13.09
C LEU A 150 -8.75 -17.30 14.61
N ASN A 151 -9.36 -18.34 15.18
CA ASN A 151 -9.52 -18.48 16.63
C ASN A 151 -8.27 -19.08 17.30
N LEU A 152 -8.18 -18.96 18.63
CA LEU A 152 -7.18 -19.70 19.39
C LEU A 152 -7.37 -21.21 19.15
N GLN A 153 -6.27 -21.94 19.03
CA GLN A 153 -6.20 -23.36 18.69
C GLN A 153 -6.56 -23.72 17.25
N ASP A 154 -6.99 -22.77 16.40
CA ASP A 154 -7.12 -23.03 14.96
C ASP A 154 -5.76 -23.41 14.36
N LYS A 155 -5.78 -24.35 13.43
CA LYS A 155 -4.60 -24.75 12.66
C LYS A 155 -4.60 -24.10 11.30
N PHE A 156 -3.43 -23.66 10.87
CA PHE A 156 -3.26 -23.04 9.58
C PHE A 156 -1.95 -23.41 8.91
N MET A 157 -1.92 -23.34 7.59
CA MET A 157 -0.72 -23.50 6.78
C MET A 157 -0.12 -22.14 6.43
N TYR A 158 1.19 -22.03 6.62
CA TYR A 158 1.99 -20.89 6.16
C TYR A 158 3.27 -21.39 5.51
N ARG A 159 3.49 -21.05 4.24
CA ARG A 159 4.69 -21.48 3.47
C ARG A 159 4.94 -22.99 3.56
N LYS A 160 3.89 -23.80 3.34
CA LYS A 160 3.91 -25.27 3.38
C LYS A 160 4.26 -25.88 4.75
N GLN A 161 4.13 -25.13 5.82
CA GLN A 161 4.30 -25.61 7.20
C GLN A 161 3.02 -25.34 7.98
N THR A 162 2.66 -26.27 8.87
CA THR A 162 1.45 -26.17 9.68
C THR A 162 1.77 -25.54 11.03
N TYR A 163 0.91 -24.62 11.45
CA TYR A 163 1.00 -23.89 12.71
C TYR A 163 -0.33 -23.97 13.45
N ILE A 164 -0.28 -23.77 14.76
CA ILE A 164 -1.46 -23.60 15.62
C ILE A 164 -1.36 -22.27 16.38
N ILE A 165 -2.47 -21.55 16.51
CA ILE A 165 -2.50 -20.30 17.30
C ILE A 165 -2.54 -20.65 18.79
N GLU A 166 -1.46 -20.34 19.52
CA GLU A 166 -1.42 -20.55 20.97
C GLU A 166 -2.04 -19.39 21.73
N GLN A 167 -1.67 -18.15 21.37
CA GLN A 167 -2.15 -16.95 22.07
C GLN A 167 -2.11 -15.69 21.20
N LYS A 168 -3.04 -14.78 21.47
CA LYS A 168 -3.04 -13.43 20.90
C LYS A 168 -2.18 -12.51 21.77
N LEU A 169 -1.17 -11.87 21.16
CA LEU A 169 -0.37 -10.81 21.76
C LEU A 169 -0.99 -9.45 21.44
N LYS A 170 -0.48 -8.38 22.08
CA LYS A 170 -1.02 -7.00 21.91
C LYS A 170 -1.11 -6.52 20.45
N LYS A 171 -0.17 -6.94 19.59
CA LYS A 171 -0.12 -6.54 18.17
C LYS A 171 0.04 -7.71 17.19
N ASN A 172 0.20 -8.93 17.69
CA ASN A 172 0.65 -10.09 16.92
C ASN A 172 0.03 -11.37 17.50
N TYR A 173 0.33 -12.52 16.90
CA TYR A 173 -0.12 -13.83 17.34
C TYR A 173 1.11 -14.71 17.59
N LEU A 174 1.12 -15.44 18.70
CA LEU A 174 2.12 -16.47 18.96
C LEU A 174 1.57 -17.79 18.44
N CYS A 175 2.28 -18.38 17.49
CA CYS A 175 1.89 -19.63 16.84
C CYS A 175 3.00 -20.66 17.00
N MET A 176 2.64 -21.90 17.29
CA MET A 176 3.60 -23.01 17.35
C MET A 176 3.61 -23.73 16.01
N ASN A 177 4.79 -23.99 15.47
CA ASN A 177 4.97 -24.83 14.29
C ASN A 177 4.84 -26.30 14.69
N LEU A 178 3.93 -27.03 14.06
CA LEU A 178 3.63 -28.43 14.42
C LEU A 178 4.70 -29.42 13.93
N ASN A 179 5.55 -29.04 12.98
CA ASN A 179 6.62 -29.91 12.47
C ASN A 179 7.82 -29.96 13.42
N ASN A 180 8.10 -28.89 14.16
CA ASN A 180 9.31 -28.78 14.97
C ASN A 180 9.10 -28.27 16.41
N GLY A 181 7.86 -27.97 16.81
CA GLY A 181 7.51 -27.49 18.15
C GLY A 181 7.98 -26.08 18.50
N LYS A 182 8.61 -25.35 17.57
CA LYS A 182 9.11 -23.99 17.83
C LYS A 182 8.00 -22.96 17.73
N LYS A 183 8.11 -21.90 18.53
CA LYS A 183 7.15 -20.78 18.57
C LYS A 183 7.61 -19.64 17.67
N TYR A 184 6.65 -19.05 16.95
CA TYR A 184 6.86 -17.99 15.98
C TYR A 184 5.82 -16.87 16.18
N ILE A 185 6.24 -15.63 15.93
CA ILE A 185 5.34 -14.47 16.01
C ILE A 185 4.83 -14.15 14.61
N PHE A 186 3.51 -14.21 14.45
CA PHE A 186 2.81 -13.84 13.23
C PHE A 186 2.19 -12.45 13.36
N LYS A 187 2.30 -11.66 12.29
CA LYS A 187 1.54 -10.40 12.19
C LYS A 187 0.06 -10.74 11.96
N PRO A 188 -0.90 -9.92 12.42
CA PRO A 188 -2.34 -10.14 12.21
C PRO A 188 -2.70 -10.39 10.75
N LEU A 189 -2.06 -9.64 9.84
CA LEU A 189 -2.29 -9.67 8.39
C LEU A 189 -1.40 -10.69 7.65
N ALA A 190 -0.77 -11.63 8.36
CA ALA A 190 -0.12 -12.73 7.68
C ALA A 190 -1.22 -13.59 7.02
N ARG A 191 -1.14 -13.77 5.70
CA ARG A 191 -2.04 -14.67 4.97
C ARG A 191 -1.69 -16.12 5.26
N VAL A 192 -2.69 -16.91 5.54
CA VAL A 192 -2.60 -18.31 5.94
C VAL A 192 -3.76 -19.10 5.37
N GLU A 193 -3.58 -20.41 5.20
CA GLU A 193 -4.66 -21.31 4.76
C GLU A 193 -5.22 -21.99 6.01
N LYS A 194 -6.51 -21.83 6.32
CA LYS A 194 -7.11 -22.52 7.46
C LYS A 194 -7.25 -24.00 7.13
N THR A 195 -6.63 -24.87 7.92
CA THR A 195 -6.65 -26.32 7.66
C THR A 195 -7.67 -27.06 8.54
N SER A 196 -8.07 -26.46 9.66
CA SER A 196 -9.11 -26.92 10.59
C SER A 196 -9.34 -25.89 11.70
#